data_AF-A0A7Y5RVP9-F1
#
_entry.id   AF-A0A7Y5RVP9-F1
#
_cell.length_a   1.000
_cell.length_b   1.000
_cell.length_c   1.000
_cell.angle_alpha   90.00
_cell.angle_beta   90.00
_cell.angle_gamma   90.00
#
_symmetry.space_group_name_H-M   'P 1'
#
loop_
_entity.id
_entity.type
_entity.pdbx_description
1 polymer ?
#
loop_
_entity_poly.entity_id
_entity_poly.type
_entity_poly.pdbx_seq_one_letter_code
_entity_poly.pdbx_strand_id
1 'polypeptide(L)'
;MIDPFNRPASQPIRFARGDTVILCEGLDECAVLRKLAGNGAHELKIGTRSSEEGLNWEGEFSALANQVRLHAIASVGFVFDAEGDREKRKKELHQWLQTAGFKPPPKALTLAESSLDGVRVKTAYLINPHAHKSGAIESLFLPQIRRSKRWKCIQQLLECYQREAPTRQLVDKLIVRTFIAHGNAANTGLNAAFRAGILNCDGPEFDPLRRLLDLLRSVTSQQSGGKP
;
A
#
# COMPACT_ATOMS: atom_id res chain seq x y z
N MET A 1 4.79 -2.51 -24.39
CA MET A 1 4.69 -1.84 -23.08
C MET A 1 3.83 -2.73 -22.19
N ILE A 2 4.36 -3.28 -21.08
CA ILE A 2 3.59 -4.18 -20.22
C ILE A 2 2.64 -3.34 -19.37
N ASP A 3 1.33 -3.57 -19.47
CA ASP A 3 0.34 -2.90 -18.61
C ASP A 3 0.63 -3.26 -17.14
N PRO A 4 1.03 -2.31 -16.28
CA PRO A 4 1.35 -2.57 -14.87
C PRO A 4 0.13 -3.08 -14.09
N PHE A 5 -1.09 -2.95 -14.64
CA PHE A 5 -2.33 -3.41 -14.04
C PHE A 5 -2.77 -4.81 -14.47
N ASN A 6 -2.00 -5.51 -15.32
CA ASN A 6 -2.37 -6.81 -15.89
C ASN A 6 -1.59 -8.01 -15.29
N ARG A 7 -0.87 -7.82 -14.17
CA ARG A 7 -0.31 -8.95 -13.41
C ARG A 7 -1.42 -9.64 -12.61
N PRO A 8 -1.60 -10.97 -12.72
CA PRO A 8 -2.50 -11.72 -11.85
C PRO A 8 -2.14 -11.45 -10.39
N ALA A 9 -3.12 -11.08 -9.57
CA ALA A 9 -2.92 -10.75 -8.16
C ALA A 9 -2.39 -11.92 -7.31
N SER A 10 -2.40 -13.14 -7.85
CA SER A 10 -2.12 -14.40 -7.15
C SER A 10 -0.77 -15.02 -7.44
N GLN A 11 0.08 -14.43 -8.30
CA GLN A 11 1.42 -14.98 -8.50
C GLN A 11 2.35 -14.51 -7.39
N PRO A 12 3.08 -15.42 -6.70
CA PRO A 12 4.03 -15.04 -5.68
C PRO A 12 5.06 -14.07 -6.27
N ILE A 13 5.38 -13.03 -5.50
CA ILE A 13 6.36 -12.03 -5.90
C ILE A 13 7.71 -12.75 -6.05
N ARG A 14 8.23 -12.80 -7.27
CA ARG A 14 9.58 -13.30 -7.51
C ARG A 14 10.59 -12.21 -7.20
N PHE A 15 11.49 -12.50 -6.26
CA PHE A 15 12.54 -11.60 -5.84
C PHE A 15 13.85 -11.90 -6.56
N ALA A 16 14.61 -10.85 -6.84
CA ALA A 16 15.95 -10.87 -7.37
C ALA A 16 16.87 -10.02 -6.49
N ARG A 17 18.18 -10.21 -6.67
CA ARG A 17 19.20 -9.44 -5.94
C ARG A 17 19.09 -7.96 -6.23
N GLY A 18 19.09 -7.18 -5.15
CA GLY A 18 18.99 -5.72 -5.21
C GLY A 18 17.57 -5.21 -5.41
N ASP A 19 16.56 -6.09 -5.46
CA ASP A 19 15.16 -5.65 -5.59
C ASP A 19 14.75 -4.75 -4.43
N THR A 20 13.80 -3.86 -4.74
CA THR A 20 13.02 -3.13 -3.74
C THR A 20 11.60 -3.68 -3.73
N VAL A 21 11.12 -4.05 -2.56
CA VAL A 21 9.83 -4.71 -2.35
C VAL A 21 8.90 -3.80 -1.58
N ILE A 22 7.61 -3.80 -1.91
CA ILE A 22 6.59 -3.14 -1.10
C ILE A 22 5.49 -4.15 -0.81
N LEU A 23 5.34 -4.48 0.48
CA LEU A 23 4.26 -5.31 1.00
C LEU A 23 3.11 -4.43 1.47
N CYS A 24 1.95 -4.65 0.88
CA CYS A 24 0.71 -3.94 1.16
C CYS A 24 -0.25 -4.80 1.96
N GLU A 25 -1.12 -4.16 2.74
CA GLU A 25 -2.22 -4.83 3.43
C GLU A 25 -3.22 -5.49 2.47
N GLY A 26 -3.59 -4.79 1.40
CA GLY A 26 -4.56 -5.25 0.43
C GLY A 26 -4.26 -4.81 -1.01
N LEU A 27 -5.21 -5.15 -1.89
CA LEU A 27 -5.12 -4.87 -3.32
C LEU A 27 -5.36 -3.39 -3.66
N ASP A 28 -6.04 -2.66 -2.78
CA ASP A 28 -6.34 -1.24 -2.98
C ASP A 28 -5.07 -0.40 -2.81
N GLU A 29 -4.27 -0.65 -1.75
CA GLU A 29 -2.97 0.00 -1.55
C GLU A 29 -2.01 -0.36 -2.69
N CYS A 30 -2.00 -1.63 -3.11
CA CYS A 30 -1.22 -2.07 -4.27
C CYS A 30 -1.58 -1.26 -5.52
N ALA A 31 -2.87 -1.05 -5.78
CA ALA A 31 -3.36 -0.29 -6.92
C ALA A 31 -2.85 1.15 -6.89
N VAL A 32 -2.97 1.81 -5.73
CA VAL A 32 -2.52 3.21 -5.55
C VAL A 32 -1.02 3.32 -5.73
N LEU A 33 -0.23 2.44 -5.10
CA LEU A 33 1.23 2.46 -5.20
C LEU A 33 1.70 2.19 -6.63
N ARG A 34 1.08 1.26 -7.36
CA ARG A 34 1.41 1.01 -8.77
C ARG A 34 1.08 2.22 -9.64
N LYS A 35 -0.07 2.87 -9.40
CA LYS A 35 -0.45 4.10 -10.10
C LYS A 35 0.56 5.22 -9.86
N LEU A 36 0.97 5.43 -8.60
CA LEU A 36 1.96 6.45 -8.22
C LEU A 36 3.37 6.13 -8.71
N ALA A 37 3.76 4.84 -8.72
CA ALA A 37 5.06 4.42 -9.21
C ALA A 37 5.22 4.64 -10.73
N GLY A 38 4.11 4.66 -11.47
CA GLY A 38 4.09 4.91 -12.92
C GLY A 38 4.97 3.94 -13.69
N ASN A 39 5.73 4.44 -14.66
CA ASN A 39 6.68 3.63 -15.44
C ASN A 39 7.84 3.07 -14.58
N GLY A 40 8.13 3.68 -13.42
CA GLY A 40 9.10 3.20 -12.44
C GLY A 40 8.56 2.05 -11.58
N ALA A 41 7.36 1.52 -11.84
CA ALA A 41 6.82 0.36 -11.14
C ALA A 41 7.62 -0.92 -11.43
N HIS A 42 8.33 -1.01 -12.56
CA HIS A 42 9.14 -2.19 -12.88
C HIS A 42 10.33 -2.39 -11.93
N GLU A 43 10.80 -1.30 -11.31
CA GLU A 43 11.88 -1.29 -10.31
C GLU A 43 11.38 -1.65 -8.90
N LEU A 44 10.06 -1.65 -8.69
CA LEU A 44 9.42 -1.90 -7.40
C LEU A 44 8.55 -3.14 -7.46
N LYS A 45 8.88 -4.15 -6.65
CA LYS A 45 8.04 -5.34 -6.50
C LYS A 45 6.91 -5.05 -5.50
N ILE A 46 5.78 -4.54 -6.00
CA ILE A 46 4.61 -4.20 -5.19
C ILE A 46 3.63 -5.37 -5.16
N GLY A 47 3.30 -5.88 -3.98
CA GLY A 47 2.24 -6.88 -3.79
C GLY A 47 1.63 -6.86 -2.40
N THR A 48 0.69 -7.77 -2.19
CA THR A 48 -0.04 -7.98 -0.93
C THR A 48 0.33 -9.34 -0.36
N ARG A 49 -0.13 -9.66 0.86
CA ARG A 49 0.05 -11.00 1.45
C ARG A 49 -0.32 -12.12 0.48
N SER A 50 0.32 -13.28 0.66
CA SER A 50 -0.08 -14.49 -0.05
C SER A 50 -1.54 -14.84 0.28
N SER A 51 -2.30 -15.25 -0.74
CA SER A 51 -3.66 -15.77 -0.55
C SER A 51 -3.67 -17.23 -0.11
N GLU A 52 -2.51 -17.83 0.18
CA GLU A 52 -2.42 -19.16 0.77
C GLU A 52 -3.15 -19.16 2.12
N GLU A 53 -4.21 -19.97 2.20
CA GLU A 53 -5.07 -20.07 3.37
C GLU A 53 -4.23 -20.41 4.61
N GLY A 54 -4.30 -19.56 5.64
CA GLY A 54 -3.76 -19.85 6.97
C GLY A 54 -2.53 -19.07 7.42
N LEU A 55 -1.87 -18.30 6.56
CA LEU A 55 -0.77 -17.43 7.01
C LEU A 55 -1.31 -16.15 7.65
N ASN A 56 -1.02 -15.97 8.94
CA ASN A 56 -1.18 -14.70 9.63
C ASN A 56 -0.03 -13.74 9.25
N TRP A 57 -0.10 -12.48 9.70
CA TRP A 57 0.95 -11.50 9.42
C TRP A 57 2.34 -11.90 9.92
N GLU A 58 2.44 -12.62 11.05
CA GLU A 58 3.73 -13.10 11.54
C GLU A 58 4.38 -14.10 10.57
N GLY A 59 3.58 -15.02 10.01
CA GLY A 59 4.02 -15.95 8.98
C GLY A 59 4.47 -15.25 7.70
N GLU A 60 3.71 -14.25 7.24
CA GLU A 60 4.05 -13.46 6.05
C GLU A 60 5.38 -12.69 6.24
N PHE A 61 5.58 -12.04 7.40
CA PHE A 61 6.84 -11.34 7.70
C PHE A 61 8.02 -12.30 7.83
N SER A 62 7.81 -13.48 8.41
CA SER A 62 8.84 -14.53 8.50
C SER A 62 9.21 -15.06 7.11
N ALA A 63 8.23 -15.29 6.24
CA ALA A 63 8.45 -15.69 4.86
C ALA A 63 9.23 -14.60 4.10
N LEU A 64 8.85 -13.33 4.25
CA LEU A 64 9.57 -12.20 3.67
C LEU A 64 11.01 -12.11 4.17
N ALA A 65 11.28 -12.31 5.47
CA ALA A 65 12.65 -12.35 5.99
C ALA A 65 13.50 -13.44 5.33
N ASN A 66 12.91 -14.63 5.11
CA ASN A 66 13.58 -15.70 4.36
C ASN A 66 13.88 -15.29 2.92
N GLN A 67 12.94 -14.62 2.24
CA GLN A 67 13.16 -14.11 0.89
C GLN A 67 14.28 -13.06 0.86
N VAL A 68 14.37 -12.18 1.87
CA VAL A 68 15.47 -11.21 2.00
C VAL A 68 16.82 -11.92 2.11
N ARG A 69 16.92 -12.96 2.95
CA ARG A 69 18.14 -13.76 3.10
C ARG A 69 18.55 -14.43 1.80
N LEU A 70 17.60 -15.09 1.12
CA LEU A 70 17.87 -15.88 -0.09
C LEU A 70 18.21 -15.02 -1.30
N HIS A 71 17.53 -13.87 -1.44
CA HIS A 71 17.63 -13.06 -2.64
C HIS A 71 18.43 -11.78 -2.47
N ALA A 72 18.93 -11.45 -1.27
CA ALA A 72 19.64 -10.19 -1.01
C ALA A 72 18.86 -8.95 -1.49
N ILE A 73 17.63 -8.85 -0.99
CA ILE A 73 16.71 -7.73 -1.23
C ILE A 73 17.28 -6.46 -0.60
N ALA A 74 17.34 -5.36 -1.37
CA ALA A 74 17.97 -4.12 -0.91
C ALA A 74 17.10 -3.33 0.07
N SER A 75 15.80 -3.25 -0.20
CA SER A 75 14.87 -2.55 0.66
C SER A 75 13.45 -3.11 0.64
N VAL A 76 12.74 -2.91 1.75
CA VAL A 76 11.34 -3.32 1.93
C VAL A 76 10.49 -2.17 2.47
N GLY A 77 9.42 -1.85 1.77
CA GLY A 77 8.36 -0.94 2.18
C GLY A 77 7.16 -1.70 2.73
N PHE A 78 6.50 -1.11 3.72
CA PHE A 78 5.26 -1.63 4.30
C PHE A 78 4.16 -0.57 4.24
N VAL A 79 3.00 -0.92 3.67
CA VAL A 79 1.86 -0.01 3.58
C VAL A 79 0.61 -0.67 4.13
N PHE A 80 0.08 -0.09 5.21
CA PHE A 80 -1.07 -0.58 5.95
C PHE A 80 -2.09 0.54 6.13
N ASP A 81 -3.35 0.18 6.37
CA ASP A 81 -4.37 1.09 6.84
C ASP A 81 -4.31 1.24 8.36
N ALA A 82 -4.71 2.41 8.85
CA ALA A 82 -4.85 2.72 10.26
C ALA A 82 -6.11 2.06 10.83
N GLU A 83 -7.09 1.77 9.97
CA GLU A 83 -8.42 1.28 10.32
C GLU A 83 -9.05 2.13 11.43
N GLY A 84 -9.20 1.58 12.63
CA GLY A 84 -9.73 2.27 13.80
C GLY A 84 -8.68 2.85 14.76
N ASP A 85 -7.42 2.39 14.70
CA ASP A 85 -6.36 2.82 15.61
C ASP A 85 -4.96 2.64 14.98
N ARG A 86 -4.40 3.76 14.53
CA ARG A 86 -3.05 3.82 13.95
C ARG A 86 -1.95 3.38 14.92
N GLU A 87 -2.03 3.74 16.19
CA GLU A 87 -0.97 3.41 17.14
C GLU A 87 -1.00 1.92 17.48
N LYS A 88 -2.20 1.33 17.56
CA LYS A 88 -2.34 -0.12 17.64
C LYS A 88 -1.71 -0.80 16.42
N ARG A 89 -2.06 -0.38 15.20
CA ARG A 89 -1.49 -0.97 13.97
C ARG A 89 0.02 -0.80 13.89
N LYS A 90 0.55 0.34 14.36
CA LYS A 90 1.99 0.59 14.45
C LYS A 90 2.66 -0.39 15.41
N LYS A 91 2.08 -0.63 16.59
CA LYS A 91 2.61 -1.59 17.56
C LYS A 91 2.63 -3.01 16.98
N GLU A 92 1.54 -3.42 16.33
CA GLU A 92 1.43 -4.71 15.65
C GLU A 92 2.50 -4.87 14.56
N LEU A 93 2.64 -3.88 13.68
CA LEU A 93 3.69 -3.87 12.65
C LEU A 93 5.10 -3.97 13.24
N HIS A 94 5.39 -3.21 14.30
CA HIS A 94 6.69 -3.27 14.96
C HIS A 94 6.96 -4.65 15.56
N GLN A 95 5.95 -5.26 16.17
CA GLN A 95 6.05 -6.61 16.70
C GLN A 95 6.33 -7.63 15.58
N TRP A 96 5.58 -7.59 14.47
CA TRP A 96 5.80 -8.50 13.34
C TRP A 96 7.20 -8.33 12.73
N LEU A 97 7.69 -7.09 12.60
CA LEU A 97 9.05 -6.80 12.15
C LEU A 97 10.09 -7.42 13.09
N GLN A 98 9.94 -7.22 14.39
CA GLN A 98 10.88 -7.74 15.40
C GLN A 98 10.89 -9.27 15.41
N THR A 99 9.73 -9.91 15.39
CA THR A 99 9.61 -11.38 15.34
C THR A 99 10.31 -11.96 14.11
N ALA A 100 10.23 -11.28 12.97
CA ALA A 100 10.92 -11.69 11.74
C ALA A 100 12.41 -11.29 11.68
N GLY A 101 12.94 -10.64 12.72
CA GLY A 101 14.35 -10.23 12.84
C GLY A 101 14.69 -8.87 12.21
N PHE A 102 13.70 -8.14 11.69
CA PHE A 102 13.91 -6.78 11.21
C PHE A 102 13.96 -5.78 12.38
N LYS A 103 14.78 -4.75 12.23
CA LYS A 103 14.72 -3.55 13.06
C LYS A 103 13.53 -2.68 12.63
N PRO A 104 12.57 -2.37 13.52
CA PRO A 104 11.49 -1.47 13.17
C PRO A 104 11.98 -0.04 12.92
N PRO A 105 11.48 0.65 11.88
CA PRO A 105 11.74 2.07 11.73
C PRO A 105 11.19 2.89 12.91
N PRO A 106 11.95 3.88 13.42
CA PRO A 106 11.53 4.63 14.60
C PRO A 106 10.28 5.48 14.36
N LYS A 107 10.06 5.91 13.11
CA LYS A 107 8.89 6.67 12.66
C LYS A 107 8.48 6.24 11.25
N ALA A 108 7.22 6.48 10.89
CA ALA A 108 6.77 6.33 9.51
C ALA A 108 7.62 7.21 8.58
N LEU A 109 7.84 6.76 7.34
CA LEU A 109 8.67 7.46 6.34
C LEU A 109 10.12 7.70 6.78
N THR A 110 10.67 6.81 7.60
CA THR A 110 12.10 6.76 7.92
C THR A 110 12.65 5.37 7.62
N LEU A 111 13.94 5.28 7.29
CA LEU A 111 14.61 4.00 7.05
C LEU A 111 15.16 3.44 8.37
N ALA A 112 14.99 2.14 8.57
CA ALA A 112 15.78 1.35 9.51
C ALA A 112 16.67 0.40 8.71
N GLU A 113 17.92 0.23 9.14
CA GLU A 113 18.78 -0.83 8.59
C GLU A 113 18.76 -2.04 9.51
N SER A 114 18.58 -3.22 8.91
CA SER A 114 18.65 -4.52 9.57
C SER A 114 19.73 -5.38 8.92
N SER A 115 20.32 -6.30 9.67
CA SER A 115 21.21 -7.34 9.15
C SER A 115 20.55 -8.70 9.39
N LEU A 116 20.11 -9.36 8.33
CA LEU A 116 19.53 -10.71 8.36
C LEU A 116 20.58 -11.69 7.82
N ASP A 117 21.25 -12.42 8.71
CA ASP A 117 22.33 -13.37 8.38
C ASP A 117 23.42 -12.76 7.48
N GLY A 118 23.83 -11.53 7.80
CA GLY A 118 24.85 -10.78 7.05
C GLY A 118 24.32 -10.01 5.83
N VAL A 119 23.06 -10.21 5.45
CA VAL A 119 22.40 -9.43 4.40
C VAL A 119 21.84 -8.14 4.98
N ARG A 120 22.35 -6.99 4.53
CA ARG A 120 21.82 -5.68 4.89
C ARG A 120 20.56 -5.36 4.10
N VAL A 121 19.49 -5.01 4.80
CA VAL A 121 18.20 -4.61 4.22
C VAL A 121 17.71 -3.33 4.90
N LYS A 122 17.21 -2.38 4.11
CA LYS A 122 16.57 -1.17 4.64
C LYS A 122 15.06 -1.31 4.64
N THR A 123 14.40 -1.01 5.75
CA THR A 123 12.95 -1.07 5.89
C THR A 123 12.36 0.33 6.08
N ALA A 124 11.20 0.58 5.50
CA ALA A 124 10.39 1.77 5.77
C ALA A 124 8.91 1.39 5.81
N TYR A 125 8.10 2.17 6.52
CA TYR A 125 6.67 1.93 6.58
C TYR A 125 5.83 3.20 6.46
N LEU A 126 4.57 2.99 6.07
CA LEU A 126 3.50 3.97 6.08
C LEU A 126 2.21 3.31 6.58
N ILE A 127 1.52 4.00 7.49
CA ILE A 127 0.16 3.64 7.92
C ILE A 127 -0.76 4.75 7.44
N ASN A 128 -1.76 4.40 6.64
CA ASN A 128 -2.65 5.31 5.95
C ASN A 128 -3.98 5.49 6.68
N PRO A 129 -4.58 6.69 6.64
CA PRO A 129 -4.00 7.90 6.10
C PRO A 129 -2.99 8.53 7.09
N HIS A 130 -1.82 8.94 6.56
CA HIS A 130 -0.64 9.29 7.36
C HIS A 130 -0.81 10.41 8.40
N ALA A 131 -1.79 11.30 8.24
CA ALA A 131 -2.01 12.43 9.16
C ALA A 131 -3.11 12.18 10.19
N HIS A 132 -3.79 11.03 10.15
CA HIS A 132 -4.96 10.78 10.99
C HIS A 132 -4.74 9.61 11.94
N LYS A 133 -5.63 9.50 12.94
CA LYS A 133 -5.65 8.41 13.92
C LYS A 133 -6.29 7.13 13.38
N SER A 134 -7.13 7.27 12.37
CA SER A 134 -7.95 6.22 11.77
C SER A 134 -8.19 6.53 10.30
N GLY A 135 -8.63 5.52 9.55
CA GLY A 135 -8.99 5.62 8.15
C GLY A 135 -8.39 4.50 7.31
N ALA A 136 -8.78 4.50 6.04
CA ALA A 136 -8.32 3.57 5.02
C ALA A 136 -7.73 4.32 3.82
N ILE A 137 -7.09 3.62 2.89
CA ILE A 137 -6.57 4.21 1.65
C ILE A 137 -7.65 4.97 0.87
N GLU A 138 -8.91 4.56 0.95
CA GLU A 138 -10.04 5.22 0.29
C GLU A 138 -10.26 6.66 0.76
N SER A 139 -9.87 6.98 2.00
CA SER A 139 -9.98 8.34 2.56
C SER A 139 -9.21 9.38 1.74
N LEU A 140 -8.13 8.96 1.06
CA LEU A 140 -7.32 9.82 0.20
C LEU A 140 -8.13 10.36 -0.99
N PHE A 141 -9.14 9.64 -1.47
CA PHE A 141 -9.94 10.06 -2.63
C PHE A 141 -11.12 10.96 -2.27
N LEU A 142 -11.46 11.09 -0.99
CA LEU A 142 -12.63 11.87 -0.57
C LEU A 142 -12.57 13.34 -0.98
N PRO A 143 -11.43 14.07 -0.89
CA PRO A 143 -11.35 15.45 -1.36
C PRO A 143 -11.70 15.58 -2.85
N GLN A 144 -11.21 14.67 -3.70
CA GLN A 144 -11.54 14.63 -5.12
C GLN A 144 -13.04 14.36 -5.33
N ILE A 145 -13.59 13.35 -4.65
CA ILE A 145 -15.00 12.95 -4.80
C ILE A 145 -15.94 14.06 -4.34
N ARG A 146 -15.67 14.70 -3.20
CA ARG A 146 -16.48 15.78 -2.62
C ARG A 146 -16.59 17.01 -3.52
N ARG A 147 -15.56 17.26 -4.35
CA ARG A 147 -15.57 18.36 -5.33
C ARG A 147 -16.34 18.01 -6.61
N SER A 148 -16.71 16.75 -6.81
CA SER A 148 -17.43 16.31 -8.00
C SER A 148 -18.92 16.66 -7.96
N LYS A 149 -19.55 16.83 -9.13
CA LYS A 149 -21.01 17.01 -9.23
C LYS A 149 -21.81 15.80 -8.70
N ARG A 150 -21.19 14.62 -8.64
CA ARG A 150 -21.80 13.36 -8.19
C ARG A 150 -21.88 13.25 -6.67
N TRP A 151 -21.16 14.09 -5.93
CA TRP A 151 -21.11 14.04 -4.46
C TRP A 151 -22.50 14.11 -3.83
N LYS A 152 -23.38 14.99 -4.34
CA LYS A 152 -24.76 15.13 -3.83
C LYS A 152 -25.56 13.83 -3.95
N CYS A 153 -25.42 13.11 -5.06
CA CYS A 153 -26.08 11.82 -5.27
C CYS A 153 -25.57 10.75 -4.29
N ILE A 154 -24.26 10.73 -4.06
CA ILE A 154 -23.64 9.81 -3.09
C ILE A 154 -24.13 10.11 -1.68
N GLN A 155 -24.22 11.38 -1.28
CA GLN A 155 -24.73 11.76 0.05
C GLN A 155 -26.16 11.25 0.27
N GLN A 156 -27.06 11.45 -0.69
CA GLN A 156 -28.44 10.96 -0.60
C GLN A 156 -28.50 9.43 -0.45
N LEU A 157 -27.67 8.70 -1.20
CA LEU A 157 -27.60 7.25 -1.08
C LEU A 157 -27.09 6.82 0.30
N LEU A 158 -26.06 7.51 0.83
CA LEU A 158 -25.54 7.24 2.17
C LEU A 158 -26.58 7.53 3.27
N GLU A 159 -27.33 8.62 3.14
CA GLU A 159 -28.44 8.95 4.05
C GLU A 159 -29.53 7.87 4.03
N CYS A 160 -29.77 7.25 2.88
CA CYS A 160 -30.66 6.08 2.77
C CYS A 160 -30.08 4.88 3.54
N TYR A 161 -28.83 4.49 3.25
CA TYR A 161 -28.18 3.35 3.91
C TYR A 161 -28.06 3.52 5.42
N GLN A 162 -27.70 4.71 5.90
CA GLN A 162 -27.52 4.97 7.33
C GLN A 162 -28.81 4.86 8.13
N ARG A 163 -29.97 5.15 7.50
CA ARG A 163 -31.29 4.96 8.11
C ARG A 163 -31.65 3.48 8.27
N GLU A 164 -31.25 2.63 7.33
CA GLU A 164 -31.63 1.22 7.30
C GLU A 164 -30.60 0.30 7.96
N ALA A 165 -29.31 0.63 7.88
CA ALA A 165 -28.20 -0.16 8.39
C ALA A 165 -27.02 0.74 8.80
N PRO A 166 -26.91 1.14 10.09
CA PRO A 166 -25.84 2.02 10.57
C PRO A 166 -24.48 1.32 10.55
N THR A 167 -23.83 1.30 9.39
CA THR A 167 -22.48 0.76 9.20
C THR A 167 -21.45 1.86 9.42
N ARG A 168 -20.95 1.99 10.65
CA ARG A 168 -19.94 3.01 11.00
C ARG A 168 -18.55 2.73 10.41
N GLN A 169 -18.21 1.48 10.09
CA GLN A 169 -16.83 1.07 9.80
C GLN A 169 -16.41 1.10 8.32
N LEU A 170 -17.28 1.45 7.37
CA LEU A 170 -16.96 1.33 5.93
C LEU A 170 -17.41 2.51 5.06
N VAL A 171 -17.68 3.68 5.65
CA VAL A 171 -18.27 4.83 4.92
C VAL A 171 -17.36 5.30 3.79
N ASP A 172 -16.06 5.44 4.03
CA ASP A 172 -15.12 5.93 3.01
C ASP A 172 -15.01 4.96 1.84
N LYS A 173 -14.92 3.66 2.13
CA LYS A 173 -14.91 2.60 1.11
C LYS A 173 -16.19 2.61 0.30
N LEU A 174 -17.35 2.72 0.96
CA LEU A 174 -18.64 2.82 0.28
C LEU A 174 -18.72 4.04 -0.63
N ILE A 175 -18.27 5.21 -0.17
CA ILE A 175 -18.20 6.45 -0.97
C ILE A 175 -17.38 6.21 -2.24
N VAL A 176 -16.16 5.70 -2.09
CA VAL A 176 -15.25 5.50 -3.21
C VAL A 176 -15.81 4.48 -4.19
N ARG A 177 -16.30 3.33 -3.71
CA ARG A 177 -16.88 2.29 -4.60
C ARG A 177 -18.13 2.79 -5.32
N THR A 178 -18.99 3.54 -4.64
CA THR A 178 -20.18 4.15 -5.26
C THR A 178 -19.77 5.15 -6.34
N PHE A 179 -18.79 6.01 -6.06
CA PHE A 179 -18.29 6.97 -7.04
C PHE A 179 -17.72 6.29 -8.28
N ILE A 180 -16.96 5.21 -8.10
CA ILE A 180 -16.39 4.43 -9.20
C ILE A 180 -17.51 3.76 -10.01
N ALA A 181 -18.48 3.13 -9.34
CA ALA A 181 -19.60 2.44 -10.00
C ALA A 181 -20.39 3.38 -10.93
N HIS A 182 -20.56 4.65 -10.55
CA HIS A 182 -21.21 5.66 -11.40
C HIS A 182 -20.42 6.00 -12.67
N GLY A 183 -19.10 5.81 -12.67
CA GLY A 183 -18.24 6.02 -13.85
C GLY A 183 -17.93 4.75 -14.63
N ASN A 184 -18.07 3.58 -13.99
CA ASN A 184 -17.77 2.27 -14.55
C ASN A 184 -18.62 1.19 -13.88
N ALA A 185 -19.71 0.80 -14.54
CA ALA A 185 -20.65 -0.19 -14.02
C ALA A 185 -20.07 -1.61 -13.92
N ALA A 186 -19.01 -1.92 -14.66
CA ALA A 186 -18.49 -3.29 -14.76
C ALA A 186 -17.48 -3.66 -13.67
N ASN A 187 -16.76 -2.68 -13.10
CA ASN A 187 -15.74 -2.94 -12.10
C ASN A 187 -15.52 -1.75 -11.17
N THR A 188 -15.74 -1.96 -9.88
CA THR A 188 -15.64 -0.94 -8.83
C THR A 188 -14.26 -0.86 -8.16
N GLY A 189 -13.27 -1.61 -8.67
CA GLY A 189 -11.85 -1.63 -8.28
C GLY A 189 -11.14 -0.29 -8.42
N LEU A 190 -10.22 0.07 -7.51
CA LEU A 190 -9.31 1.21 -7.72
C LEU A 190 -8.48 1.06 -9.01
N ASN A 191 -7.98 -0.15 -9.30
CA ASN A 191 -7.29 -0.43 -10.58
C ASN A 191 -8.16 -0.11 -11.80
N ALA A 192 -9.45 -0.48 -11.76
CA ALA A 192 -10.37 -0.18 -12.85
C ALA A 192 -10.67 1.32 -12.95
N ALA A 193 -10.82 2.00 -11.81
CA ALA A 193 -11.02 3.44 -11.75
C ALA A 193 -9.84 4.22 -12.35
N PHE A 194 -8.61 3.80 -12.09
CA PHE A 194 -7.41 4.43 -12.68
C PHE A 194 -7.32 4.22 -14.19
N ARG A 195 -7.62 3.02 -14.68
CA ARG A 195 -7.63 2.74 -16.13
C ARG A 195 -8.71 3.54 -16.87
N ALA A 196 -9.87 3.73 -16.23
CA ALA A 196 -10.97 4.52 -16.76
C ALA A 196 -10.82 6.04 -16.57
N GLY A 197 -9.74 6.50 -15.93
CA GLY A 197 -9.53 7.93 -15.64
C GLY A 197 -10.55 8.54 -14.66
N ILE A 198 -11.25 7.72 -13.87
CA ILE A 198 -12.28 8.16 -12.92
C ILE A 198 -11.64 8.79 -11.67
N LEU A 199 -10.56 8.17 -11.20
CA LEU A 199 -9.75 8.65 -10.07
C LEU A 199 -8.33 8.96 -10.55
N ASN A 200 -7.69 9.94 -9.92
CA ASN A 200 -6.27 10.22 -10.11
C ASN A 200 -5.57 10.27 -8.74
N CYS A 201 -4.25 10.31 -8.76
CA CYS A 201 -3.44 10.39 -7.55
C CYS A 201 -2.57 11.64 -7.59
N ASP A 202 -3.08 12.74 -8.15
CA ASP A 202 -2.31 13.97 -8.38
C ASP A 202 -2.34 14.91 -7.17
N GLY A 203 -3.35 14.76 -6.30
CA GLY A 203 -3.52 15.60 -5.11
C GLY A 203 -2.41 15.46 -4.05
N PRO A 204 -2.30 16.44 -3.12
CA PRO A 204 -1.32 16.44 -2.03
C PRO A 204 -1.57 15.34 -0.98
N GLU A 205 -2.79 14.80 -0.88
CA GLU A 205 -3.12 13.66 -0.02
C GLU A 205 -2.25 12.41 -0.29
N PHE A 206 -1.68 12.28 -1.49
CA PHE A 206 -0.80 11.18 -1.89
C PHE A 206 0.69 11.45 -1.63
N ASP A 207 1.08 12.65 -1.15
CA ASP A 207 2.48 13.00 -0.89
C ASP A 207 3.19 12.02 0.06
N PRO A 208 2.57 11.52 1.16
CA PRO A 208 3.20 10.52 2.00
C PRO A 208 3.57 9.23 1.24
N LEU A 209 2.72 8.79 0.31
CA LEU A 209 2.99 7.62 -0.52
C LEU A 209 4.12 7.89 -1.52
N ARG A 210 4.13 9.06 -2.17
CA ARG A 210 5.22 9.47 -3.07
C ARG A 210 6.56 9.49 -2.32
N ARG A 211 6.59 10.11 -1.14
CA ARG A 211 7.78 10.15 -0.27
C ARG A 211 8.27 8.76 0.12
N LEU A 212 7.36 7.81 0.38
CA LEU A 212 7.74 6.42 0.65
C LEU A 212 8.43 5.79 -0.57
N LEU A 213 7.85 5.95 -1.76
CA LEU A 213 8.42 5.42 -3.00
C LEU A 213 9.82 5.98 -3.27
N ASP A 214 9.99 7.30 -3.11
CA ASP A 214 11.27 7.97 -3.32
C ASP A 214 12.32 7.52 -2.30
N LEU A 215 11.92 7.39 -1.03
CA LEU A 215 12.77 6.88 0.05
C LEU A 215 13.31 5.48 -0.28
N LEU A 216 12.45 4.58 -0.75
CA LEU A 216 12.85 3.22 -1.11
C LEU A 216 13.73 3.17 -2.37
N ARG A 217 13.41 3.95 -3.41
CA ARG A 217 14.23 4.06 -4.64
C ARG A 217 15.64 4.59 -4.39
N SER A 218 15.79 5.50 -3.42
CA SER A 218 17.09 6.05 -3.05
C SER A 218 18.06 4.97 -2.54
N VAL A 219 17.55 3.87 -1.99
CA VAL A 219 18.37 2.75 -1.50
C VAL A 219 19.00 1.98 -2.65
N THR A 220 18.21 1.69 -3.69
CA THR A 220 18.69 0.96 -4.88
C THR A 220 19.77 1.74 -5.62
N SER A 221 19.61 3.06 -5.73
CA SER A 221 20.58 3.92 -6.42
C SER A 221 21.96 3.97 -5.75
N GLN A 222 22.03 3.80 -4.42
CA GLN A 222 23.29 3.77 -3.69
C GLN A 222 24.08 2.47 -3.90
N GLN A 223 23.40 1.37 -4.21
CA GLN A 223 24.06 0.07 -4.40
C GLN A 223 24.67 -0.10 -5.80
N SER A 224 24.12 0.55 -6.83
CA SER A 224 24.64 0.49 -8.20
C SER A 224 25.85 1.41 -8.45
N GLY A 225 26.03 2.45 -7.64
CA GLY A 225 27.15 3.39 -7.74
C GLY A 225 28.48 2.91 -7.13
N GLY A 226 28.44 1.86 -6.30
CA GLY A 226 29.64 1.24 -5.74
C GLY A 226 30.22 0.19 -6.69
N LYS A 227 30.92 0.63 -7.76
CA LYS A 227 31.88 -0.26 -8.42
C LYS A 227 32.97 -0.61 -7.38
N PRO A 228 33.31 -1.90 -7.23
CA PRO A 228 34.41 -2.32 -6.34
C PRO A 228 35.75 -1.69 -6.77
#